data_AF-A0A0C2HDX5-F1
#
_entry.id   AF-A0A0C2HDX5-F1
#
_cell.length_a   1.000
_cell.length_b   1.000
_cell.length_c   1.000
_cell.angle_alpha   90.00
_cell.angle_beta   90.00
_cell.angle_gamma   90.00
#
_symmetry.space_group_name_H-M   'P 1'
#
loop_
_entity.id
_entity.type
_entity.pdbx_description
1 polymer ?
#
loop_
_entity_poly.entity_id
_entity_poly.type
_entity_poly.pdbx_seq_one_letter_code
_entity_poly.pdbx_strand_id
1 'polypeptide(L)'
;MLVLKPMSKYKASKTTLALNTGEKMYLSLIKETLALDRSHVTQLLQDADLPTNSTKIASDVDEIIDLETELAKIIVPEENRRDFSKMYNIRRLSDMQKIIPSVDWARYFHSIAPVVVHDYLASNPEILVAEIDYMRRSAFILKFSKLKSST
;
A
#
# COMPACT_ATOMS: atom_id res chain seq x y z
N MET A 1 17.92 29.71 2.95
CA MET A 1 18.17 29.14 4.30
C MET A 1 16.81 28.81 4.91
N LEU A 2 16.33 27.58 4.74
CA LEU A 2 15.04 27.16 5.31
C LEU A 2 15.28 26.68 6.74
N VAL A 3 14.69 27.40 7.70
CA VAL A 3 14.78 27.09 9.14
C VAL A 3 13.67 26.09 9.47
N LEU A 4 14.03 24.84 9.68
CA LEU A 4 13.13 23.81 10.20
C LEU A 4 12.75 24.16 11.65
N LYS A 5 11.47 24.42 11.91
CA LYS A 5 10.95 24.56 13.28
C LYS A 5 10.88 23.18 13.95
N PRO A 6 11.31 23.02 15.21
CA PRO A 6 11.21 21.73 15.90
C PRO A 6 9.76 21.43 16.29
N MET A 7 9.17 20.37 15.74
CA MET A 7 7.90 19.80 16.21
C MET A 7 8.11 19.03 17.52
N SER A 8 8.29 19.76 18.62
CA SER A 8 8.11 19.24 19.97
C SER A 8 6.64 19.37 20.33
N LYS A 9 5.89 18.24 20.32
CA LYS A 9 4.67 17.98 21.11
C LYS A 9 3.94 16.69 20.70
N TYR A 10 4.62 15.54 20.62
CA TYR A 10 3.90 14.26 20.62
C TYR A 10 4.58 13.26 21.56
N LYS A 11 3.88 12.91 22.63
CA LYS A 11 4.29 11.93 23.64
C LYS A 11 4.42 10.58 22.94
N ALA A 12 5.65 10.07 22.83
CA ALA A 12 5.93 8.80 22.18
C ALA A 12 5.09 7.68 22.81
N SER A 13 4.22 7.05 22.02
CA SER A 13 3.50 5.85 22.41
C SER A 13 4.51 4.72 22.68
N LYS A 14 4.22 3.87 23.67
CA LYS A 14 5.07 2.75 24.14
C LYS A 14 5.53 1.82 22.99
N THR A 15 4.78 1.78 21.89
CA THR A 15 5.08 1.01 20.67
C THR A 15 6.29 1.55 19.88
N THR A 16 6.59 2.85 19.99
CA THR A 16 7.69 3.53 19.25
C THR A 16 9.08 3.10 19.73
N LEU A 17 9.18 2.60 20.97
CA LEU A 17 10.44 2.19 21.59
C LEU A 17 10.94 0.82 21.12
N ALA A 18 10.10 0.02 20.44
CA ALA A 18 10.46 -1.32 19.97
C ALA A 18 10.96 -1.38 18.52
N LEU A 19 10.92 -0.26 17.77
CA LEU A 19 11.25 -0.24 16.35
C LEU A 19 12.75 -0.02 16.12
N ASN A 20 13.31 -0.73 15.14
CA ASN A 20 14.70 -0.57 14.74
C ASN A 20 14.91 0.79 14.02
N THR A 21 16.17 1.21 13.85
CA THR A 21 16.50 2.53 13.27
C THR A 21 16.01 2.69 11.83
N GLY A 22 15.98 1.61 11.04
CA GLY A 22 15.47 1.59 9.67
C GLY A 22 13.94 1.73 9.61
N GLU A 23 13.23 1.00 10.46
CA GLU A 23 11.76 1.09 10.60
C GLU A 23 11.32 2.49 11.07
N LYS A 24 12.09 3.12 11.97
CA LYS A 24 11.85 4.51 12.39
C LYS A 24 12.03 5.49 11.25
N MET A 25 13.08 5.32 10.44
CA MET A 25 13.37 6.17 9.27
C MET A 25 12.29 5.99 8.18
N TYR A 26 11.85 4.76 7.95
CA TYR A 26 10.80 4.45 6.98
C TYR A 26 9.46 5.07 7.40
N LEU A 27 9.07 4.92 8.67
CA LEU A 27 7.85 5.53 9.19
C LEU A 27 7.92 7.07 9.26
N SER A 28 9.10 7.66 9.48
CA SER A 28 9.24 9.12 9.42
C SER A 28 9.12 9.65 8.00
N LEU A 29 9.71 8.97 7.02
CA LEU A 29 9.60 9.34 5.60
C LEU A 29 8.15 9.21 5.12
N ILE A 30 7.46 8.15 5.54
CA ILE A 30 6.03 7.96 5.28
C ILE A 30 5.23 9.11 5.89
N LYS A 31 5.42 9.46 7.17
CA LYS A 31 4.72 10.58 7.80
C LYS A 31 4.93 11.93 7.12
N GLU A 32 6.15 12.19 6.65
CA GLU A 32 6.48 13.43 5.93
C GLU A 32 5.80 13.47 4.55
N THR A 33 5.75 12.34 3.85
CA THR A 33 5.03 12.18 2.57
C THR A 33 3.53 12.38 2.76
N LEU A 34 2.95 11.72 3.78
CA LEU A 34 1.52 11.77 4.09
C LEU A 34 1.05 13.18 4.50
N ALA A 35 1.93 13.99 5.12
CA ALA A 35 1.61 15.35 5.49
C ALA A 35 1.42 16.29 4.29
N LEU A 36 1.95 15.93 3.12
CA LEU A 36 1.82 16.70 1.88
C LEU A 36 0.59 16.32 1.05
N ASP A 37 0.00 15.14 1.30
CA ASP A 37 -1.05 14.57 0.46
C ASP A 37 -2.31 15.43 0.37
N ARG A 38 -2.73 16.09 1.46
CA ARG A 38 -3.91 16.97 1.42
C ARG A 38 -3.75 18.13 0.44
N SER A 39 -2.56 18.74 0.42
CA SER A 39 -2.26 19.85 -0.50
C SER A 39 -2.19 19.36 -1.93
N HIS A 40 -1.55 18.21 -2.17
CA HIS A 40 -1.43 17.62 -3.49
C HIS A 40 -2.79 17.19 -4.05
N VAL A 41 -3.64 16.53 -3.26
CA VAL A 41 -4.98 16.11 -3.69
C VAL A 41 -5.86 17.32 -4.00
N THR A 42 -5.78 18.38 -3.20
CA THR A 42 -6.52 19.63 -3.49
C THR A 42 -6.08 20.24 -4.81
N GLN A 43 -4.76 20.30 -5.06
CA GLN A 43 -4.21 20.84 -6.30
C GLN A 43 -4.60 19.98 -7.52
N LEU A 44 -4.52 18.65 -7.40
CA LEU A 44 -4.92 17.73 -8.48
C LEU A 44 -6.41 17.89 -8.85
N LEU A 45 -7.29 18.09 -7.86
CA LEU A 45 -8.71 18.33 -8.12
C LEU A 45 -8.95 19.68 -8.80
N GLN A 46 -8.18 20.72 -8.44
CA GLN A 46 -8.24 22.01 -9.12
C GLN A 46 -7.76 21.92 -10.57
N ASP A 47 -6.64 21.24 -10.81
CA ASP A 47 -6.08 21.05 -12.16
C ASP A 47 -7.02 20.23 -13.06
N ALA A 48 -7.82 19.33 -12.47
CA ALA A 48 -8.83 18.52 -13.16
C ALA A 48 -10.20 19.23 -13.31
N ASP A 49 -10.33 20.48 -12.88
CA ASP A 49 -11.59 21.25 -12.84
C ASP A 49 -12.73 20.52 -12.09
N LEU A 50 -12.37 19.80 -11.03
CA LEU A 50 -13.29 19.04 -10.18
C LEU A 50 -13.67 19.83 -8.91
N PRO A 51 -14.90 19.66 -8.38
CA PRO A 51 -15.34 20.37 -7.19
C PRO A 51 -14.47 20.04 -5.96
N THR A 52 -13.92 21.06 -5.32
CA THR A 52 -13.13 20.91 -4.10
C THR A 52 -13.99 21.09 -2.85
N ASN A 53 -14.41 19.99 -2.23
CA ASN A 53 -15.00 20.02 -0.89
C ASN A 53 -13.89 19.72 0.14
N SER A 54 -13.41 20.76 0.84
CA SER A 54 -12.29 20.65 1.77
C SER A 54 -12.52 19.62 2.89
N THR A 55 -13.74 19.51 3.39
CA THR A 55 -14.09 18.56 4.46
C THR A 55 -14.05 17.13 3.94
N LYS A 56 -14.61 16.91 2.75
CA LYS A 56 -14.55 15.59 2.10
C LYS A 56 -13.11 15.20 1.75
N ILE A 57 -12.35 16.12 1.17
CA ILE A 57 -10.93 15.89 0.83
C ILE A 57 -10.14 15.53 2.09
N ALA A 58 -10.34 16.26 3.20
CA ALA A 58 -9.66 15.95 4.45
C ALA A 58 -10.00 14.53 4.95
N SER A 59 -11.27 14.14 4.91
CA SER A 59 -11.72 12.79 5.30
C SER A 59 -11.15 11.71 4.39
N ASP A 60 -11.27 11.87 3.07
CA ASP A 60 -10.77 10.90 2.08
C ASP A 60 -9.25 10.71 2.22
N VAL A 61 -8.50 11.81 2.39
CA VAL A 61 -7.05 11.77 2.56
C VAL A 61 -6.67 11.10 3.88
N ASP A 62 -7.41 11.35 4.97
CA ASP A 62 -7.16 10.67 6.24
C ASP A 62 -7.39 9.15 6.13
N GLU A 63 -8.41 8.72 5.40
CA GLU A 63 -8.64 7.29 5.12
C GLU A 63 -7.54 6.66 4.26
N ILE A 64 -7.05 7.38 3.24
CA ILE A 64 -5.90 6.95 2.42
C ILE A 64 -4.66 6.79 3.30
N ILE A 65 -4.37 7.80 4.12
CA ILE A 65 -3.21 7.80 5.02
C ILE A 65 -3.25 6.63 5.99
N ASP A 66 -4.41 6.35 6.57
CA ASP A 66 -4.59 5.22 7.48
C ASP A 66 -4.36 3.89 6.76
N LEU A 67 -4.90 3.72 5.55
CA LEU A 67 -4.70 2.52 4.74
C LEU A 67 -3.21 2.32 4.39
N GLU A 68 -2.55 3.36 3.88
CA GLU A 68 -1.14 3.32 3.52
C GLU A 68 -0.25 3.04 4.73
N THR A 69 -0.60 3.59 5.89
CA THR A 69 0.11 3.32 7.15
C THR A 69 -0.01 1.85 7.56
N GLU A 70 -1.19 1.23 7.44
CA GLU A 70 -1.36 -0.19 7.72
C GLU A 70 -0.61 -1.07 6.72
N LEU A 71 -0.62 -0.72 5.43
CA LEU A 71 0.16 -1.42 4.41
C LEU A 71 1.67 -1.28 4.65
N ALA A 72 2.14 -0.11 5.07
CA ALA A 72 3.55 0.13 5.35
C ALA A 72 4.07 -0.70 6.53
N LYS A 73 3.28 -0.89 7.59
CA LYS A 73 3.66 -1.69 8.76
C LYS A 73 3.94 -3.17 8.43
N ILE A 74 3.35 -3.69 7.36
CA ILE A 74 3.52 -5.10 6.96
C ILE A 74 4.61 -5.32 5.91
N ILE A 75 5.24 -4.24 5.42
CA ILE A 75 6.39 -4.30 4.52
C ILE A 75 7.59 -4.83 5.31
N VAL A 76 8.20 -5.88 4.81
CA VAL A 76 9.43 -6.43 5.40
C VAL A 76 10.59 -5.47 5.09
N PRO A 77 11.34 -4.99 6.11
CA PRO A 77 12.52 -4.17 5.90
C PRO A 77 13.55 -4.87 5.01
N GLU A 78 14.26 -4.10 4.18
CA GLU A 78 15.18 -4.62 3.18
C GLU A 78 16.27 -5.53 3.78
N GLU A 79 16.73 -5.22 5.00
CA GLU A 79 17.69 -6.02 5.76
C GLU A 79 17.18 -7.44 6.07
N ASN A 80 15.86 -7.61 6.21
CA ASN A 80 15.19 -8.88 6.50
C ASN A 80 14.75 -9.61 5.21
N ARG A 81 14.92 -9.00 4.03
CA ARG A 81 14.64 -9.61 2.72
C ARG A 81 15.73 -10.57 2.23
N ARG A 82 16.79 -10.80 3.02
CA ARG A 82 17.95 -11.62 2.61
C ARG A 82 17.72 -13.14 2.61
N ASP A 83 16.51 -13.58 2.93
CA ASP A 83 16.13 -14.99 2.85
C ASP A 83 15.63 -15.33 1.43
N PHE A 84 16.57 -15.52 0.50
CA PHE A 84 16.28 -15.83 -0.90
C PHE A 84 15.41 -17.07 -1.09
N SER A 85 15.41 -17.99 -0.11
CA SER A 85 14.54 -19.19 -0.15
C SER A 85 13.05 -18.84 -0.05
N LYS A 86 12.71 -17.72 0.60
CA LYS A 86 11.32 -17.23 0.73
C LYS A 86 10.83 -16.43 -0.48
N MET A 87 11.72 -16.02 -1.38
CA MET A 87 11.37 -15.27 -2.59
C MET A 87 10.94 -16.17 -3.75
N TYR A 88 11.28 -17.47 -3.71
CA TYR A 88 10.94 -18.44 -4.75
C TYR A 88 9.55 -19.08 -4.51
N ASN A 89 8.49 -18.28 -4.64
CA ASN A 89 7.11 -18.81 -4.55
C ASN A 89 6.51 -18.99 -5.93
N ILE A 90 6.79 -20.14 -6.55
CA ILE A 90 6.09 -20.53 -7.77
C ILE A 90 4.65 -20.95 -7.42
N ARG A 91 3.69 -20.35 -8.12
CA ARG A 91 2.25 -20.60 -8.00
C ARG A 91 1.62 -20.64 -9.38
N ARG A 92 0.45 -21.25 -9.49
CA ARG A 92 -0.36 -21.07 -10.70
C ARG A 92 -1.02 -19.70 -10.65
N LEU A 93 -1.21 -19.05 -11.80
CA LEU A 93 -1.91 -17.76 -11.87
C LEU A 93 -3.27 -17.79 -11.16
N SER A 94 -4.00 -18.89 -11.26
CA SER A 94 -5.29 -19.10 -10.58
C SER A 94 -5.21 -19.03 -9.05
N ASP A 95 -4.04 -19.29 -8.46
CA ASP A 95 -3.86 -19.22 -7.00
C ASP A 95 -3.89 -17.78 -6.48
N MET A 96 -3.68 -16.78 -7.34
CA MET A 96 -3.77 -15.36 -6.97
C MET A 96 -5.14 -15.01 -6.39
N GLN A 97 -6.21 -15.62 -6.91
CA GLN A 97 -7.57 -15.44 -6.38
C GLN A 97 -7.73 -15.93 -4.93
N LYS A 98 -6.95 -16.94 -4.53
CA LYS A 98 -6.92 -17.44 -3.14
C LYS A 98 -6.08 -16.53 -2.24
N ILE A 99 -5.04 -15.90 -2.79
CA ILE A 99 -4.12 -15.04 -2.03
C ILE A 99 -4.78 -13.69 -1.74
N ILE A 100 -5.35 -13.03 -2.76
CA ILE A 100 -6.10 -11.77 -2.61
C ILE A 100 -7.45 -11.91 -3.31
N PRO A 101 -8.51 -12.34 -2.59
CA PRO A 101 -9.82 -12.60 -3.20
C PRO A 101 -10.57 -11.36 -3.67
N SER A 102 -10.19 -10.17 -3.21
CA SER A 102 -10.85 -8.91 -3.54
C SER A 102 -10.49 -8.36 -4.92
N VAL A 103 -9.49 -8.93 -5.58
CA VAL A 103 -9.00 -8.51 -6.90
C VAL A 103 -9.43 -9.55 -7.93
N ASP A 104 -9.96 -9.08 -9.07
CA ASP A 104 -10.18 -9.91 -10.25
C ASP A 104 -8.88 -9.97 -11.06
N TRP A 105 -8.07 -10.99 -10.77
CA TRP A 105 -6.73 -11.13 -11.35
C TRP A 105 -6.76 -11.37 -12.85
N ALA A 106 -7.75 -12.13 -13.35
CA ALA A 106 -7.89 -12.38 -14.78
C ALA A 106 -8.16 -11.08 -15.54
N ARG A 107 -9.12 -10.29 -15.06
CA ARG A 107 -9.42 -8.97 -15.63
C ARG A 107 -8.24 -8.01 -15.51
N TYR A 108 -7.58 -7.98 -14.35
CA TYR A 108 -6.42 -7.12 -14.13
C TYR A 108 -5.32 -7.40 -15.15
N PHE A 109 -4.87 -8.65 -15.28
CA PHE A 109 -3.82 -9.00 -16.23
C PHE A 109 -4.26 -8.79 -17.69
N HIS A 110 -5.50 -9.08 -18.05
CA HIS A 110 -6.02 -8.78 -19.40
C HIS A 110 -6.00 -7.27 -19.72
N SER A 111 -6.24 -6.41 -18.73
CA SER A 111 -6.29 -4.94 -18.94
C SER A 111 -4.91 -4.29 -19.13
N ILE A 112 -3.85 -4.89 -18.59
CA ILE A 112 -2.50 -4.31 -18.63
C ILE A 112 -1.54 -5.04 -19.56
N ALA A 113 -1.79 -6.32 -19.82
CA ALA A 113 -0.90 -7.14 -20.63
C ALA A 113 -1.24 -7.02 -22.12
N PRO A 114 -0.22 -7.02 -23.00
CA PRO A 114 -0.43 -7.06 -24.45
C PRO A 114 -1.32 -8.24 -24.89
N VAL A 115 -2.15 -8.03 -25.90
CA VAL A 115 -3.08 -9.06 -26.41
C VAL A 115 -2.37 -10.37 -26.77
N VAL A 116 -1.13 -10.30 -27.27
CA VAL A 116 -0.32 -11.47 -27.65
C VAL A 116 -0.05 -12.46 -26.51
N VAL A 117 -0.16 -12.03 -25.24
CA VAL A 117 0.03 -12.93 -24.08
C VAL A 117 -1.27 -13.39 -23.43
N HIS A 118 -2.44 -13.00 -23.96
CA HIS A 118 -3.73 -13.34 -23.35
C HIS A 118 -3.98 -14.85 -23.33
N ASP A 119 -3.69 -15.55 -24.42
CA ASP A 119 -3.83 -17.02 -24.47
C ASP A 119 -2.90 -17.71 -23.46
N TYR A 120 -1.69 -17.19 -23.29
CA TYR A 120 -0.75 -17.68 -22.28
C TYR A 120 -1.29 -17.47 -20.87
N LEU A 121 -1.83 -16.29 -20.54
CA LEU A 121 -2.44 -16.02 -19.23
C LEU A 121 -3.67 -16.90 -18.99
N ALA A 122 -4.52 -17.09 -20.00
CA ALA A 122 -5.69 -17.96 -19.95
C ALA A 122 -5.32 -19.44 -19.73
N SER A 123 -4.13 -19.87 -20.16
CA SER A 123 -3.62 -21.23 -19.94
C SER A 123 -3.26 -21.56 -18.48
N ASN A 124 -3.43 -20.60 -17.56
CA ASN A 124 -3.11 -20.73 -16.13
C ASN A 124 -1.63 -21.09 -15.87
N PRO A 125 -0.70 -20.20 -16.28
CA PRO A 125 0.73 -20.47 -16.22
C PRO A 125 1.27 -20.45 -14.78
N GLU A 126 2.49 -20.95 -14.62
CA GLU A 126 3.27 -20.74 -13.41
C GLU A 126 3.82 -19.32 -13.36
N ILE A 127 3.70 -18.69 -12.18
CA ILE A 127 4.15 -17.34 -11.91
C ILE A 127 5.01 -17.35 -10.64
N LEU A 128 6.02 -16.48 -10.61
CA LEU A 128 6.83 -16.23 -9.44
C LEU A 128 6.20 -15.11 -8.60
N VAL A 129 5.78 -15.43 -7.38
CA VAL A 129 5.25 -14.45 -6.42
C VAL A 129 6.38 -14.06 -5.46
N ALA A 130 7.04 -12.94 -5.72
CA ALA A 130 8.20 -12.51 -4.94
C ALA A 130 7.87 -12.32 -3.44
N GLU A 131 6.70 -11.75 -3.12
CA GLU A 131 6.34 -11.32 -1.76
C GLU A 131 5.00 -11.92 -1.30
N ILE A 132 4.92 -13.25 -1.25
CA ILE A 132 3.65 -13.95 -0.97
C ILE A 132 3.03 -13.60 0.38
N ASP A 133 3.84 -13.39 1.41
CA ASP A 133 3.37 -13.08 2.76
C ASP A 133 2.85 -11.64 2.86
N TYR A 134 3.49 -10.70 2.17
CA TYR A 134 2.97 -9.34 2.03
C TYR A 134 1.60 -9.35 1.35
N MET A 135 1.45 -10.11 0.25
CA MET A 135 0.18 -10.21 -0.48
C MET A 135 -0.95 -10.75 0.42
N ARG A 136 -0.68 -11.79 1.21
CA ARG A 136 -1.63 -12.36 2.18
C ARG A 136 -2.03 -11.37 3.28
N ARG A 137 -1.05 -10.66 3.87
CA ARG A 137 -1.32 -9.64 4.89
C ARG A 137 -2.08 -8.45 4.31
N SER A 138 -1.78 -8.07 3.07
CA SER A 138 -2.48 -7.00 2.35
C SER A 138 -3.95 -7.37 2.10
N ALA A 139 -4.24 -8.62 1.71
CA ALA A 139 -5.61 -9.09 1.54
C ALA A 139 -6.45 -8.96 2.82
N PHE A 140 -5.83 -9.21 3.98
CA PHE A 140 -6.46 -8.97 5.28
C PHE A 140 -6.82 -7.49 5.43
N ILE A 141 -5.85 -6.58 5.28
CA ILE A 141 -6.06 -5.12 5.41
C ILE A 141 -7.16 -4.61 4.45
N LEU A 142 -7.15 -5.07 3.19
CA LEU A 142 -8.14 -4.69 2.18
C LEU A 142 -9.55 -5.19 2.51
N LYS A 143 -9.68 -6.33 3.20
CA LYS A 143 -10.98 -6.82 3.67
C LYS A 143 -11.53 -5.96 4.81
N PHE A 144 -10.68 -5.54 5.76
CA PHE A 144 -11.13 -4.74 6.91
C PHE A 144 -11.42 -3.28 6.55
N SER A 145 -10.68 -2.68 5.62
CA SER A 145 -10.95 -1.32 5.15
C SER A 145 -12.34 -1.21 4.50
N LYS A 146 -12.72 -2.16 3.64
CA LYS A 146 -14.07 -2.20 3.03
C LYS A 146 -15.21 -2.31 4.05
N LEU A 147 -14.96 -2.94 5.20
CA LEU A 147 -15.97 -3.06 6.26
C LEU A 147 -16.16 -1.74 7.02
N LYS A 148 -15.08 -0.96 7.21
CA LYS A 148 -15.15 0.36 7.88
C LYS A 148 -15.87 1.41 7.04
N SER A 149 -15.71 1.41 5.72
CA SER A 149 -16.38 2.37 4.83
C SER A 149 -17.88 2.10 4.62
N SER A 150 -18.41 1.00 5.15
CA SER A 150 -19.81 0.57 4.98
C SER A 150 -20.66 0.75 6.25
N THR A 151 -20.10 1.32 7.31
CA THR A 151 -20.77 1.63 8.59
C THR A 151 -20.75 3.13 8.83
#